data_AF-A0A1M2V460-F1
#
_entry.id   AF-A0A1M2V460-F1
#
_cell.length_a   1.000
_cell.length_b   1.000
_cell.length_c   1.000
_cell.angle_alpha   90.00
_cell.angle_beta   90.00
_cell.angle_gamma   90.00
#
_symmetry.space_group_name_H-M   'P 1'
#
loop_
_entity.id
_entity.type
_entity.pdbx_description
1 polymer ?
#
loop_
_entity_poly.entity_id
_entity_poly.type
_entity_poly.pdbx_seq_one_letter_code
_entity_poly.pdbx_strand_id
1 'polypeptide(L)'
;MSTVSTIVTLKQDGAARQRPISDVLSEKFAPFDHRSKVVAPFDDETKRDAAFIEKLNLMLLELILDFHAWSAARPMQESDRTADTLEKEVQTIREAEKEQGRSRTSPSACTAPTHRFVGRRTAHTALDAGMLTILLSEQTRQRLNDFITRIKLALAALTGLGP
;
A
#
# COMPACT_ATOMS: atom_id res chain seq x y z
N MET A 1 12.94 -26.71 -5.03
CA MET A 1 14.09 -27.60 -4.85
C MET A 1 14.18 -28.54 -6.04
N SER A 2 15.07 -28.24 -6.98
CA SER A 2 15.32 -29.06 -8.18
C SER A 2 16.71 -29.66 -8.07
N THR A 3 16.77 -30.99 -8.03
CA THR A 3 18.01 -31.76 -8.12
C THR A 3 18.54 -31.70 -9.56
N VAL A 4 19.60 -30.93 -9.79
CA VAL A 4 20.35 -30.99 -11.04
C VAL A 4 21.40 -32.11 -10.91
N SER A 5 21.01 -33.31 -11.33
CA SER A 5 21.94 -34.41 -11.56
C SER A 5 22.84 -34.05 -12.74
N THR A 6 24.06 -33.61 -12.45
CA THR A 6 25.10 -33.46 -13.49
C THR A 6 25.64 -34.85 -13.81
N ILE A 7 25.08 -35.47 -14.84
CA ILE A 7 25.59 -36.70 -15.43
C ILE A 7 26.77 -36.30 -16.31
N VAL A 8 28.00 -36.52 -15.83
CA VAL A 8 29.21 -36.40 -16.66
C VAL A 8 29.19 -37.55 -17.67
N THR A 9 28.86 -37.24 -18.92
CA THR A 9 28.97 -38.17 -20.04
C THR A 9 30.44 -38.35 -20.39
N LEU A 10 31.07 -39.40 -19.86
CA LEU A 10 32.38 -39.87 -20.33
C LEU A 10 32.17 -40.82 -21.50
N LYS A 11 32.54 -40.33 -22.69
CA LYS A 11 32.63 -41.07 -23.95
C LYS A 11 33.50 -42.31 -23.76
N GLN A 12 32.88 -43.46 -23.86
CA GLN A 12 33.48 -44.79 -23.75
C GLN A 12 34.08 -45.17 -25.10
N ASP A 13 35.41 -45.13 -25.22
CA ASP A 13 36.15 -45.78 -26.31
C ASP A 13 37.38 -46.46 -25.69
N GLY A 14 37.43 -47.81 -25.73
CA GLY A 14 38.63 -48.59 -25.45
C GLY A 14 38.56 -49.60 -24.29
N ALA A 15 38.44 -50.88 -24.65
CA ALA A 15 38.75 -52.11 -23.89
C ALA A 15 38.90 -51.99 -22.34
N ALA A 16 37.89 -52.45 -21.61
CA ALA A 16 37.90 -52.55 -20.15
C ALA A 16 38.93 -53.59 -19.65
N ARG A 17 40.19 -53.17 -19.47
CA ARG A 17 41.06 -53.78 -18.46
C ARG A 17 40.53 -53.34 -17.11
N GLN A 18 39.93 -54.26 -16.35
CA GLN A 18 39.60 -53.99 -14.95
C GLN A 18 40.89 -53.56 -14.24
N ARG A 19 40.91 -52.35 -13.70
CA ARG A 19 42.02 -51.92 -12.85
C ARG A 19 42.07 -52.88 -11.67
N PRO A 20 43.23 -53.48 -11.35
CA PRO A 20 43.38 -54.31 -10.17
C PRO A 20 42.83 -53.56 -8.95
N ILE A 21 42.03 -54.24 -8.13
CA ILE A 21 41.43 -53.63 -6.92
C ILE A 21 42.53 -53.07 -6.01
N SER A 22 43.72 -53.70 -6.01
CA SER A 22 44.91 -53.21 -5.32
C SER A 22 45.31 -51.80 -5.74
N ASP A 23 45.20 -51.46 -7.02
CA ASP A 23 45.63 -50.16 -7.56
C ASP A 23 44.61 -49.07 -7.19
N VAL A 24 43.31 -49.42 -7.17
CA VAL A 24 42.24 -48.51 -6.75
C VAL A 24 42.29 -48.23 -5.26
N LEU A 25 42.57 -49.24 -4.43
CA LEU A 25 42.69 -49.08 -2.98
C LEU A 25 44.00 -48.39 -2.57
N SER A 26 45.02 -48.44 -3.43
CA SER A 26 46.29 -47.72 -3.22
C SER A 26 46.23 -46.26 -3.66
N GLU A 27 45.20 -45.88 -4.43
CA GLU A 27 44.99 -44.49 -4.83
C GLU A 27 44.62 -43.64 -3.61
N LYS A 28 45.53 -42.75 -3.23
CA LYS A 28 45.31 -41.83 -2.11
C LYS A 28 44.27 -40.80 -2.52
N PHE A 29 43.11 -40.82 -1.88
CA PHE A 29 42.09 -39.81 -2.10
C PHE A 29 42.66 -38.41 -1.88
N ALA A 30 42.28 -37.49 -2.77
CA ALA A 30 42.57 -36.07 -2.58
C ALA A 30 42.00 -35.63 -1.21
N PRO A 31 42.76 -34.87 -0.41
CA PRO A 31 42.25 -34.34 0.85
C PRO A 31 40.94 -33.57 0.63
N PHE A 32 39.90 -33.92 1.36
CA PHE A 32 38.62 -33.22 1.29
C PHE A 32 38.71 -31.89 2.02
N ASP A 33 38.59 -30.81 1.28
CA ASP A 33 38.46 -29.48 1.86
C ASP A 33 37.01 -29.20 2.25
N HIS A 34 36.67 -29.57 3.50
CA HIS A 34 35.36 -29.33 4.08
C HIS A 34 35.01 -27.84 4.20
N ARG A 35 36.02 -26.96 4.27
CA ARG A 35 35.79 -25.52 4.47
C ARG A 35 35.19 -24.91 3.21
N SER A 36 35.81 -25.12 2.06
CA SER A 36 35.30 -24.58 0.80
C SER A 36 34.05 -25.30 0.30
N LYS A 37 33.90 -26.59 0.58
CA LYS A 37 32.78 -27.40 0.05
C LYS A 37 31.51 -27.38 0.89
N VAL A 38 31.61 -27.12 2.19
CA VAL A 38 30.46 -27.20 3.10
C VAL A 38 30.28 -25.93 3.90
N VAL A 39 31.34 -25.46 4.58
CA VAL A 39 31.22 -24.35 5.54
C VAL A 39 30.98 -23.02 4.82
N ALA A 40 31.81 -22.69 3.83
CA ALA A 40 31.72 -21.41 3.13
C ALA A 40 30.37 -21.16 2.44
N PRO A 41 29.77 -22.12 1.70
CA PRO A 41 28.43 -21.95 1.13
C PRO A 41 27.35 -21.65 2.18
N PHE A 42 27.42 -22.28 3.36
CA PHE A 42 26.48 -22.03 4.46
C PHE A 42 26.67 -20.64 5.09
N ASP A 43 27.92 -20.23 5.30
CA ASP A 43 28.23 -18.88 5.79
C ASP A 43 27.72 -17.82 4.80
N ASP A 44 27.87 -18.07 3.50
CA ASP A 44 27.42 -17.16 2.45
C ASP A 44 25.89 -17.10 2.32
N GLU A 45 25.19 -18.24 2.46
CA GLU A 45 23.72 -18.27 2.56
C GLU A 45 23.24 -17.46 3.77
N THR A 46 23.85 -17.69 4.94
CA THR A 46 23.49 -17.00 6.19
C THR A 46 23.64 -15.48 6.05
N LYS A 47 24.70 -15.01 5.38
CA LYS A 47 24.89 -13.58 5.07
C LYS A 47 23.84 -13.05 4.09
N ARG A 48 23.49 -13.83 3.06
CA ARG A 48 22.45 -13.45 2.09
C ARG A 48 21.09 -13.32 2.76
N ASP A 49 20.74 -14.25 3.65
CA ASP A 49 19.49 -14.20 4.41
C ASP A 49 19.43 -12.98 5.32
N ALA A 50 20.51 -12.69 6.05
CA ALA A 50 20.57 -11.49 6.88
C ALA A 50 20.37 -10.20 6.07
N ALA A 51 21.07 -10.08 4.93
CA ALA A 51 20.94 -8.92 4.03
C ALA A 51 19.53 -8.83 3.40
N PHE A 52 18.92 -9.96 3.07
CA PHE A 52 17.56 -9.99 2.54
C PHE A 52 16.54 -9.50 3.58
N ILE A 53 16.64 -9.98 4.82
CA ILE A 53 15.74 -9.57 5.92
C ILE A 53 15.91 -8.08 6.23
N GLU A 54 17.13 -7.58 6.28
CA GLU A 54 17.39 -6.16 6.48
C GLU A 54 16.74 -5.31 5.38
N LYS A 55 16.94 -5.69 4.11
CA LYS A 55 16.33 -5.02 2.97
C LYS A 55 14.81 -5.08 3.00
N LEU A 56 14.24 -6.23 3.35
CA LEU A 56 12.79 -6.41 3.49
C LEU A 56 12.22 -5.44 4.53
N ASN A 57 12.86 -5.36 5.70
CA ASN A 57 12.44 -4.48 6.79
C ASN A 57 12.50 -3.02 6.37
N LEU A 58 13.56 -2.61 5.66
CA LEU A 58 13.68 -1.24 5.13
C LEU A 58 12.55 -0.90 4.17
N MET A 59 12.30 -1.75 3.18
CA MET A 59 11.21 -1.53 2.20
C MET A 59 9.84 -1.47 2.89
N LEU A 60 9.60 -2.33 3.89
CA LEU A 60 8.34 -2.33 4.63
C LEU A 60 8.17 -1.04 5.44
N LEU A 61 9.24 -0.58 6.09
CA LEU A 61 9.20 0.65 6.87
C LEU A 61 8.96 1.87 5.99
N GLU A 62 9.67 1.99 4.87
CA GLU A 62 9.49 3.07 3.88
C GLU A 62 8.03 3.14 3.42
N LEU A 63 7.46 1.99 3.06
CA LEU A 63 6.07 1.92 2.61
C LEU A 63 5.06 2.30 3.68
N ILE A 64 5.29 1.91 4.94
CA ILE A 64 4.43 2.29 6.06
C ILE A 64 4.50 3.80 6.30
N LEU A 65 5.70 4.39 6.21
CA LEU A 65 5.90 5.82 6.40
C LEU A 65 5.25 6.65 5.30
N ASP A 66 5.44 6.27 4.03
CA ASP A 66 4.80 6.92 2.89
C ASP A 66 3.28 6.84 2.99
N PHE A 67 2.77 5.66 3.37
CA PHE A 67 1.35 5.47 3.58
C PHE A 67 0.82 6.34 4.72
N HIS A 68 1.54 6.40 5.85
CA HIS A 68 1.16 7.24 6.98
C HIS A 68 1.12 8.71 6.56
N ALA A 69 2.16 9.22 5.89
CA ALA A 69 2.22 10.59 5.40
C ALA A 69 1.05 10.91 4.46
N TRP A 70 0.73 10.01 3.53
CA TRP A 70 -0.40 10.17 2.61
C TRP A 70 -1.75 10.18 3.33
N SER A 71 -1.94 9.26 4.28
CA SER A 71 -3.17 9.16 5.06
C SER A 71 -3.36 10.34 6.02
N ALA A 72 -2.28 10.89 6.58
CA ALA A 72 -2.31 12.03 7.49
C ALA A 72 -2.55 13.37 6.77
N ALA A 73 -2.07 13.51 5.53
CA ALA A 73 -2.29 14.73 4.73
C ALA A 73 -3.72 14.85 4.18
N ARG A 74 -4.42 13.73 3.99
CA ARG A 74 -5.76 13.69 3.38
C ARG A 74 -6.85 14.44 4.16
N PRO A 75 -7.03 14.23 5.47
CA PRO A 75 -8.06 14.92 6.24
C PRO A 75 -7.98 16.45 6.11
N MET A 76 -6.76 16.99 6.10
CA MET A 76 -6.54 18.43 5.90
C MET A 76 -6.95 18.87 4.50
N GLN A 77 -6.54 18.15 3.46
CA GLN A 77 -6.91 18.48 2.09
C GLN A 77 -8.43 18.40 1.86
N GLU A 78 -9.08 17.39 2.45
CA GLU A 78 -10.52 17.18 2.34
C GLU A 78 -11.31 18.25 3.11
N SER A 79 -10.82 18.68 4.29
CA SER A 79 -11.43 19.80 5.02
C SER A 79 -11.28 21.12 4.30
N ASP A 80 -10.10 21.41 3.75
CA ASP A 80 -9.82 22.67 3.04
C ASP A 80 -10.72 22.80 1.82
N ARG A 81 -10.86 21.73 1.03
CA ARG A 81 -11.76 21.69 -0.13
C ARG A 81 -13.23 21.91 0.26
N THR A 82 -13.63 21.39 1.42
CA THR A 82 -15.00 21.58 1.94
C THR A 82 -15.21 23.01 2.40
N ALA A 83 -14.22 23.61 3.07
CA ALA A 83 -14.24 25.01 3.48
C ALA A 83 -14.31 25.94 2.27
N ASP A 84 -13.51 25.70 1.23
CA ASP A 84 -13.55 26.46 -0.04
C ASP A 84 -14.92 26.42 -0.70
N THR A 85 -15.60 25.27 -0.63
CA THR A 85 -16.94 25.10 -1.19
C THR A 85 -17.95 25.93 -0.39
N LEU A 86 -17.89 25.84 0.94
CA LEU A 86 -18.75 26.62 1.82
C LEU A 86 -18.54 28.12 1.67
N GLU A 87 -17.29 28.57 1.53
CA GLU A 87 -16.96 29.98 1.32
C GLU A 87 -17.59 30.52 0.04
N LYS A 88 -17.53 29.74 -1.05
CA LYS A 88 -18.19 30.09 -2.32
C LYS A 88 -19.71 30.17 -2.18
N GLU A 89 -20.32 29.24 -1.45
CA GLU A 89 -21.76 29.26 -1.18
C GLU A 89 -22.16 30.50 -0.36
N VAL A 90 -21.40 30.83 0.70
CA VAL A 90 -21.62 32.04 1.51
C VAL A 90 -21.48 33.29 0.66
N GLN A 91 -20.48 33.36 -0.22
CA GLN A 91 -20.28 34.48 -1.12
C GLN A 91 -21.45 34.62 -2.11
N THR A 92 -21.94 33.50 -2.64
CA THR A 92 -23.12 33.45 -3.52
C THR A 92 -24.37 33.98 -2.80
N ILE A 93 -24.59 33.56 -1.55
CA ILE A 93 -25.73 34.03 -0.73
C ILE A 93 -25.61 35.53 -0.47
N ARG A 94 -24.43 36.00 -0.07
CA ARG A 94 -24.17 37.42 0.20
C ARG A 94 -24.43 38.30 -1.02
N GLU A 95 -24.04 37.85 -2.20
CA GLU A 95 -24.32 38.56 -3.46
C GLU A 95 -25.81 38.58 -3.78
N ALA A 96 -26.53 37.47 -3.57
CA ALA A 96 -27.98 37.41 -3.74
C ALA A 96 -28.73 38.34 -2.76
N GLU A 97 -28.32 38.41 -1.49
CA GLU A 97 -28.90 39.34 -0.51
C GLU A 97 -28.65 40.81 -0.87
N LYS A 98 -27.44 41.12 -1.35
CA LYS A 98 -27.08 42.48 -1.81
C LYS A 98 -27.97 42.95 -2.97
N GLU A 99 -28.34 42.03 -3.86
CA GLU A 99 -29.26 42.34 -4.98
C GLU A 99 -30.69 42.57 -4.48
N GLN A 100 -31.20 41.74 -3.57
CA GLN A 100 -32.54 41.91 -2.97
C GLN A 100 -32.68 43.22 -2.16
N GLY A 101 -31.60 43.67 -1.53
CA GLY A 101 -31.56 44.95 -0.81
C GLY A 101 -31.68 46.18 -1.70
N ARG A 102 -31.32 46.08 -2.99
CA ARG A 102 -31.39 47.20 -3.96
C ARG A 102 -32.79 47.37 -4.57
N SER A 103 -33.60 46.32 -4.59
CA SER A 103 -34.96 46.34 -5.15
C SER A 103 -36.01 47.05 -4.28
N ARG A 104 -35.64 47.48 -3.05
CA ARG A 104 -36.56 48.15 -2.10
C ARG A 104 -36.60 49.68 -2.17
N THR A 105 -35.96 50.29 -3.16
CA THR A 105 -36.09 51.73 -3.40
C THR A 105 -37.18 52.04 -4.43
N SER A 106 -38.43 51.78 -4.05
CA SER A 106 -39.58 52.46 -4.66
C SER A 106 -40.47 52.97 -3.53
N PRO A 107 -40.64 54.30 -3.38
CA PRO A 107 -41.60 54.84 -2.42
C PRO A 107 -42.99 54.72 -3.06
N SER A 108 -43.68 53.60 -2.79
CA SER A 108 -45.11 53.51 -3.09
C SER A 108 -45.88 53.12 -1.85
N ALA A 109 -46.88 53.95 -1.57
CA ALA A 109 -47.63 54.08 -0.34
C ALA A 109 -48.45 52.85 0.06
N CYS A 110 -48.70 52.78 1.38
CA CYS A 110 -49.88 52.23 2.07
C CYS A 110 -50.75 51.22 1.31
N THR A 111 -50.75 49.95 1.76
CA THR A 111 -51.97 49.30 2.29
C THR A 111 -51.66 47.95 2.99
N ALA A 112 -52.21 47.83 4.21
CA ALA A 112 -52.49 46.69 5.09
C ALA A 112 -51.69 45.35 5.03
N PRO A 113 -51.25 44.80 6.18
CA PRO A 113 -50.49 43.56 6.25
C PRO A 113 -51.38 42.34 6.55
N THR A 114 -51.52 41.43 5.59
CA THR A 114 -51.87 40.02 5.87
C THR A 114 -51.08 39.14 4.91
N HIS A 115 -49.87 38.74 5.28
CA HIS A 115 -49.20 37.66 4.57
C HIS A 115 -48.43 36.75 5.52
N ARG A 116 -48.84 35.48 5.49
CA ARG A 116 -48.29 34.38 6.26
C ARG A 116 -46.78 34.28 6.06
N PHE A 117 -46.09 34.18 7.18
CA PHE A 117 -44.69 33.85 7.32
C PHE A 117 -44.46 32.42 6.79
N VAL A 118 -44.02 32.28 5.54
CA VAL A 118 -43.53 31.00 5.01
C VAL A 118 -42.06 30.86 5.44
N GLY A 119 -41.86 30.52 6.71
CA GLY A 119 -40.57 30.09 7.24
C GLY A 119 -40.27 28.66 6.82
N ARG A 120 -39.90 28.44 5.55
CA ARG A 120 -39.44 27.13 5.08
C ARG A 120 -37.95 27.00 5.39
N ARG A 121 -37.63 26.54 6.61
CA ARG A 121 -36.27 26.17 7.01
C ARG A 121 -35.78 25.03 6.14
N THR A 122 -34.75 25.30 5.35
CA THR A 122 -33.91 24.32 4.66
C THR A 122 -33.10 23.54 5.70
N ALA A 123 -33.67 22.47 6.24
CA ALA A 123 -33.00 21.55 7.17
C ALA A 123 -32.34 20.34 6.46
N HIS A 124 -32.28 20.33 5.12
CA HIS A 124 -31.86 19.15 4.36
C HIS A 124 -30.37 19.09 3.99
N THR A 125 -29.61 20.18 4.12
CA THR A 125 -28.20 20.21 3.66
C THR A 125 -27.18 19.80 4.73
N ALA A 126 -27.50 19.94 6.02
CA ALA A 126 -26.55 19.64 7.10
C ALA A 126 -26.39 18.14 7.39
N LEU A 127 -27.42 17.32 7.14
CA LEU A 127 -27.34 15.85 7.30
C LEU A 127 -26.62 15.18 6.12
N ASP A 128 -26.60 15.82 4.95
CA ASP A 128 -25.98 15.28 3.73
C ASP A 128 -24.45 15.40 3.77
N ALA A 129 -23.93 16.55 4.23
CA ALA A 129 -22.49 16.76 4.37
C ALA A 129 -21.81 15.81 5.38
N GLY A 130 -22.49 15.51 6.50
CA GLY A 130 -22.00 14.55 7.50
C GLY A 130 -22.05 13.10 7.02
N MET A 131 -23.05 12.73 6.22
CA MET A 131 -23.18 11.38 5.66
C MET A 131 -22.12 11.12 4.57
N LEU A 132 -21.80 12.15 3.76
CA LEU A 132 -20.73 12.11 2.76
C LEU A 132 -19.33 11.94 3.38
N THR A 133 -19.06 12.59 4.51
CA THR A 133 -17.77 12.44 5.22
C THR A 133 -17.61 11.05 5.84
N ILE A 134 -18.67 10.47 6.40
CA ILE A 134 -18.64 9.10 6.95
C ILE A 134 -18.46 8.06 5.83
N LEU A 135 -19.15 8.20 4.70
CA LEU A 135 -19.02 7.29 3.55
C LEU A 135 -17.64 7.35 2.90
N LEU A 136 -17.06 8.55 2.77
CA LEU A 136 -15.70 8.72 2.25
C LEU A 136 -14.68 8.07 3.19
N SER A 137 -14.77 8.32 4.50
CA SER A 137 -13.91 7.70 5.52
C SER A 137 -13.98 6.17 5.50
N GLU A 138 -15.18 5.58 5.41
CA GLU A 138 -15.33 4.13 5.34
C GLU A 138 -14.76 3.55 4.04
N GLN A 139 -14.87 4.26 2.92
CA GLN A 139 -14.27 3.82 1.67
C GLN A 139 -12.73 3.80 1.74
N THR A 140 -12.11 4.80 2.37
CA THR A 140 -10.65 4.82 2.59
C THR A 140 -10.22 3.71 3.54
N ARG A 141 -11.00 3.45 4.60
CA ARG A 141 -10.74 2.36 5.56
C ARG A 141 -10.78 0.98 4.87
N GLN A 142 -11.74 0.78 3.96
CA GLN A 142 -11.85 -0.46 3.20
C GLN A 142 -10.67 -0.64 2.24
N ARG A 143 -10.29 0.41 1.50
CA ARG A 143 -9.14 0.37 0.59
C ARG A 143 -7.81 0.13 1.32
N LEU A 144 -7.69 0.67 2.54
CA LEU A 144 -6.55 0.41 3.42
C LEU A 144 -6.49 -1.05 3.86
N ASN A 145 -7.61 -1.62 4.32
CA ASN A 145 -7.65 -3.03 4.69
C ASN A 145 -7.30 -3.95 3.52
N ASP A 146 -7.80 -3.65 2.32
CA ASP A 146 -7.45 -4.40 1.11
C ASP A 146 -5.95 -4.31 0.78
N PHE A 147 -5.36 -3.12 0.89
CA PHE A 147 -3.94 -2.91 0.67
C PHE A 147 -3.09 -3.69 1.68
N ILE A 148 -3.39 -3.58 2.97
CA ILE A 148 -2.70 -4.33 4.04
C ILE A 148 -2.82 -5.83 3.81
N THR A 149 -3.99 -6.32 3.41
CA THR A 149 -4.21 -7.75 3.15
C THR A 149 -3.37 -8.23 1.97
N ARG A 150 -3.27 -7.45 0.89
CA ARG A 150 -2.42 -7.78 -0.27
C ARG A 150 -0.94 -7.79 0.10
N ILE A 151 -0.49 -6.86 0.94
CA ILE A 151 0.89 -6.85 1.43
C ILE A 151 1.18 -8.05 2.31
N LYS A 152 0.29 -8.36 3.24
CA LYS A 152 0.41 -9.56 4.09
C LYS A 152 0.52 -10.83 3.24
N LEU A 153 -0.31 -10.94 2.19
CA LEU A 153 -0.28 -12.07 1.27
C LEU A 153 1.02 -12.14 0.47
N ALA A 154 1.48 -11.01 -0.07
CA ALA A 154 2.73 -10.92 -0.83
C ALA A 154 3.95 -11.25 0.03
N LEU A 155 3.97 -10.77 1.29
CA LEU A 155 5.01 -11.08 2.25
C LEU A 155 5.01 -12.57 2.60
N ALA A 156 3.85 -13.16 2.91
CA ALA A 156 3.72 -14.59 3.17
C ALA A 156 4.23 -15.45 2.00
N ALA A 157 3.92 -15.04 0.77
CA ALA A 157 4.42 -15.71 -0.44
C ALA A 157 5.95 -15.57 -0.61
N LEU A 158 6.52 -14.41 -0.26
CA LEU A 158 7.96 -14.16 -0.37
C LEU A 158 8.78 -14.90 0.68
N THR A 159 8.27 -15.02 1.90
CA THR A 159 9.00 -15.62 3.02
C THR A 159 8.76 -17.12 3.16
N GLY A 160 7.89 -17.70 2.32
CA GLY A 160 7.48 -19.11 2.44
C GLY A 160 6.71 -19.42 3.73
N LEU A 161 6.37 -18.39 4.51
CA LEU A 161 5.54 -18.46 5.70
C LEU A 161 4.07 -18.35 5.27
N GLY A 162 3.61 -19.31 4.46
CA GLY A 162 2.18 -19.54 4.30
C GLY A 162 1.62 -20.22 5.55
N PRO A 163 0.29 -20.23 5.77
CA PRO A 163 -0.32 -21.10 6.78
C PRO A 163 0.04 -22.57 6.57
#